data_AF-A0A7C4C068-F1
#
_entry.id   AF-A0A7C4C068-F1
#
_cell.length_a   1.000
_cell.length_b   1.000
_cell.length_c   1.000
_cell.angle_alpha   90.00
_cell.angle_beta   90.00
_cell.angle_gamma   90.00
#
_symmetry.space_group_name_H-M   'P 1'
#
loop_
_entity.id
_entity.type
_entity.pdbx_description
1 polymer ?
#
loop_
_entity_poly.entity_id
_entity_poly.type
_entity_poly.pdbx_seq_one_letter_code
_entity_poly.pdbx_strand_id
1 'polypeptide(L)'
;MLARLKRHFPFYSPRYVAHMLSDQTIPSVLGYFAGMLYNPNNVTPEAAPVTVEWELEVAEDVLRLLGYRPPPPAGAHHRQTREEFGWAHITSGGTVANLEALWVARAIRYFPLAVREAAVREGIPIGVKVPGASEAVPVRDLDSWQLLSLKPNSATFLLPRFIEAVRQRFDLNENAAPARAWQLLHSSAYSLRDAGTGRAFHEYPPVILAPGTAHYSILKCADILGVGRENVWLVEVDSHFRMEIRDLEEKLSRARKQGCFPLAVVGVAGATEEGAVDPIHKIEHLREQCENRDGFSFWLHIDAAWGGYIRTVLGHEDPRAFVSRTIEIRRGHYQRSVRLQWGSDDVLEAFRAFPRAESITVDPHKMGYVPYPCGVIAFRNDRVRHYLTQEAPYITVTTEDNVQARVYHPPANIGPYILEGSKPGASAAACWLSHRLIPPDQSGYGEICRASLLAARELHERLVHWDAACRANREDPGFRFVPVTKSPPDTNIVCFLIAPRRRPTLEHANALGEAVYKEFTIEAERGERDYSYSQPFFVSRTRFRLPQYSEAAVSELLHRAGLDPAAYAREGIFVLRATVMSPYLTLAAETGHRQCLLAEFVEHLAAAAMHKLQNEVRTA
;
A
#
# COMPACT_ATOMS: atom_id res chain seq x y z
N MET A 1 25.52 1.23 24.84
CA MET A 1 24.44 1.30 23.83
C MET A 1 24.21 -0.04 23.12
N LEU A 2 25.17 -0.53 22.30
CA LEU A 2 25.00 -1.75 21.49
C LEU A 2 24.53 -3.00 22.26
N ALA A 3 25.03 -3.22 23.47
CA ALA A 3 24.57 -4.34 24.31
C ALA A 3 23.07 -4.29 24.65
N ARG A 4 22.47 -3.09 24.78
CA ARG A 4 21.03 -2.92 24.98
C ARG A 4 20.25 -3.19 23.70
N LEU A 5 20.80 -2.85 22.53
CA LEU A 5 20.16 -3.11 21.24
C LEU A 5 20.02 -4.62 20.96
N LYS A 6 20.89 -5.47 21.53
CA LYS A 6 20.75 -6.94 21.46
C LYS A 6 19.49 -7.49 22.14
N ARG A 7 18.75 -6.68 22.90
CA ARG A 7 17.44 -7.03 23.48
C ARG A 7 16.27 -6.82 22.51
N HIS A 8 16.52 -6.37 21.29
CA HIS A 8 15.53 -6.39 20.22
C HIS A 8 15.40 -7.78 19.61
N PHE A 9 14.28 -8.00 18.91
CA PHE A 9 14.06 -9.19 18.10
C PHE A 9 15.20 -9.35 17.07
N PRO A 10 15.60 -10.59 16.75
CA PRO A 10 16.72 -10.85 15.85
C PRO A 10 16.23 -10.84 14.40
N PHE A 11 15.85 -9.67 13.88
CA PHE A 11 15.26 -9.51 12.53
C PHE A 11 16.13 -10.09 11.40
N TYR A 12 17.45 -10.16 11.61
CA TYR A 12 18.42 -10.78 10.70
C TYR A 12 18.28 -12.31 10.60
N SER A 13 17.68 -12.95 11.60
CA SER A 13 17.58 -14.42 11.64
C SER A 13 16.40 -14.90 10.79
N PRO A 14 16.58 -15.95 9.95
CA PRO A 14 15.46 -16.59 9.26
C PRO A 14 14.45 -17.27 10.20
N ARG A 15 14.78 -17.38 11.50
CA ARG A 15 13.86 -17.86 12.54
C ARG A 15 12.84 -16.79 12.98
N TYR A 16 13.06 -15.53 12.58
CA TYR A 16 12.08 -14.46 12.77
C TYR A 16 11.08 -14.46 11.61
N VAL A 17 9.86 -14.93 11.86
CA VAL A 17 8.78 -15.04 10.86
C VAL A 17 7.53 -14.37 11.42
N ALA A 18 7.67 -13.10 11.84
CA ALA A 18 6.65 -12.40 12.62
C ALA A 18 6.11 -11.17 11.88
N HIS A 19 6.62 -9.97 12.20
CA HIS A 19 6.17 -8.71 11.59
C HIS A 19 6.89 -8.40 10.27
N MET A 20 6.47 -7.32 9.60
CA MET A 20 7.06 -6.69 8.41
C MET A 20 8.46 -6.10 8.66
N LEU A 21 9.37 -6.93 9.17
CA LEU A 21 10.76 -6.61 9.51
C LEU A 21 11.64 -7.81 9.17
N SER A 22 12.78 -7.54 8.54
CA SER A 22 13.77 -8.54 8.14
C SER A 22 15.16 -7.91 8.17
N ASP A 23 16.18 -8.72 7.92
CA ASP A 23 17.51 -8.21 7.59
C ASP A 23 17.44 -7.17 6.46
N GLN A 24 18.28 -6.15 6.53
CA GLN A 24 18.27 -5.04 5.56
C GLN A 24 19.30 -5.31 4.47
N THR A 25 19.11 -4.73 3.28
CA THR A 25 20.13 -4.86 2.24
C THR A 25 21.40 -4.14 2.70
N ILE A 26 22.56 -4.81 2.63
CA ILE A 26 23.85 -4.19 2.96
C ILE A 26 24.07 -2.86 2.20
N PRO A 27 23.77 -2.77 0.89
CA PRO A 27 23.78 -1.51 0.15
C PRO A 27 23.00 -0.38 0.83
N SER A 28 21.79 -0.63 1.32
CA SER A 28 20.97 0.44 1.90
C SER A 28 21.48 0.89 3.27
N VAL A 29 22.00 -0.03 4.08
CA VAL A 29 22.65 0.31 5.37
C VAL A 29 23.89 1.17 5.14
N LEU A 30 24.74 0.79 4.18
CA LEU A 30 25.93 1.56 3.82
C LEU A 30 25.57 2.92 3.22
N GLY A 31 24.55 2.97 2.36
CA GLY A 31 24.06 4.20 1.75
C GLY A 31 23.52 5.18 2.79
N TYR A 32 22.74 4.68 3.77
CA TYR A 32 22.25 5.50 4.88
C TYR A 32 23.41 6.02 5.72
N PHE A 33 24.32 5.14 6.12
CA PHE A 33 25.48 5.51 6.94
C PHE A 33 26.33 6.58 6.24
N ALA A 34 26.64 6.38 4.96
CA ALA A 34 27.41 7.34 4.17
C ALA A 34 26.68 8.68 4.04
N GLY A 35 25.39 8.68 3.70
CA GLY A 35 24.60 9.91 3.58
C GLY A 35 24.47 10.68 4.90
N MET A 36 24.32 9.96 6.02
CA MET A 36 24.19 10.55 7.36
C MET A 36 25.45 11.34 7.77
N LEU A 37 26.64 10.95 7.32
CA LEU A 37 27.88 11.68 7.62
C LEU A 37 27.89 13.12 7.08
N TYR A 38 27.12 13.39 6.02
CA TYR A 38 26.99 14.72 5.42
C TYR A 38 25.73 15.46 5.86
N ASN A 39 24.80 14.76 6.55
CA ASN A 39 23.51 15.29 7.02
C ASN A 39 22.75 16.18 6.01
N PRO A 40 22.61 15.76 4.73
CA PRO A 40 21.98 16.60 3.72
C PRO A 40 20.46 16.70 3.94
N ASN A 41 19.90 17.87 3.63
CA ASN A 41 18.47 18.13 3.72
C ASN A 41 17.83 18.20 2.32
N ASN A 42 17.12 17.14 1.94
CA ASN A 42 16.52 16.99 0.60
C ASN A 42 15.32 17.92 0.32
N VAL A 43 14.96 18.79 1.26
CA VAL A 43 13.95 19.82 1.00
C VAL A 43 14.43 20.85 -0.03
N THR A 44 15.74 21.07 -0.18
CA THR A 44 16.29 22.03 -1.15
C THR A 44 17.60 21.53 -1.76
N PRO A 45 17.80 21.68 -3.08
CA PRO A 45 19.05 21.31 -3.74
C PRO A 45 20.24 22.17 -3.30
N GLU A 46 20.02 23.33 -2.68
CA GLU A 46 21.10 24.14 -2.10
C GLU A 46 21.80 23.42 -0.94
N ALA A 47 21.03 22.73 -0.10
CA ALA A 47 21.54 22.00 1.07
C ALA A 47 21.87 20.53 0.76
N ALA A 48 21.46 20.03 -0.40
CA ALA A 48 21.52 18.61 -0.76
C ALA A 48 21.64 18.37 -2.28
N PRO A 49 22.59 18.99 -3.00
CA PRO A 49 22.62 18.94 -4.46
C PRO A 49 22.74 17.50 -5.00
N VAL A 50 23.53 16.66 -4.32
CA VAL A 50 23.74 15.26 -4.72
C VAL A 50 22.57 14.36 -4.33
N THR A 51 22.06 14.50 -3.10
CA THR A 51 21.03 13.58 -2.58
C THR A 51 19.63 13.90 -3.08
N VAL A 52 19.38 15.13 -3.55
CA VAL A 52 18.17 15.47 -4.33
C VAL A 52 18.20 14.78 -5.69
N GLU A 53 19.33 14.79 -6.41
CA GLU A 53 19.47 14.05 -7.68
C GLU A 53 19.23 12.55 -7.49
N TRP A 54 19.81 11.95 -6.44
CA TRP A 54 19.59 10.54 -6.11
C TRP A 54 18.13 10.23 -5.76
N GLU A 55 17.42 11.14 -5.10
CA GLU A 55 16.00 10.94 -4.82
C GLU A 55 15.16 10.99 -6.10
N LEU A 56 15.48 11.88 -7.04
CA LEU A 56 14.83 11.91 -8.35
C LEU A 56 15.11 10.62 -9.14
N GLU A 57 16.32 10.09 -9.09
CA GLU A 57 16.62 8.77 -9.68
C GLU A 57 15.83 7.63 -9.03
N VAL A 58 15.72 7.62 -7.70
CA VAL A 58 14.87 6.65 -6.97
C VAL A 58 13.41 6.81 -7.37
N ALA A 59 12.92 8.04 -7.55
CA ALA A 59 11.58 8.30 -8.03
C ALA A 59 11.36 7.68 -9.42
N GLU A 60 12.31 7.85 -10.35
CA GLU A 60 12.22 7.22 -11.67
C GLU A 60 12.17 5.69 -11.61
N ASP A 61 13.00 5.08 -10.76
CA ASP A 61 13.01 3.64 -10.54
C ASP A 61 11.66 3.15 -10.04
N VAL A 62 11.09 3.83 -9.04
CA VAL A 62 9.79 3.48 -8.47
C VAL A 62 8.67 3.67 -9.50
N LEU A 63 8.70 4.74 -10.29
CA LEU A 63 7.74 4.94 -11.38
C LEU A 63 7.77 3.77 -12.37
N ARG A 64 8.97 3.34 -12.80
CA ARG A 64 9.13 2.17 -13.69
C ARG A 64 8.64 0.87 -13.02
N LEU A 65 9.02 0.64 -11.76
CA LEU A 65 8.61 -0.51 -10.96
C LEU A 65 7.09 -0.60 -10.85
N LEU A 66 6.39 0.53 -10.74
CA LEU A 66 4.92 0.62 -10.68
C LEU A 66 4.25 0.61 -12.06
N GLY A 67 5.04 0.72 -13.13
CA GLY A 67 4.59 0.76 -14.52
C GLY A 67 4.06 2.11 -14.98
N TYR A 68 4.33 3.18 -14.22
CA TYR A 68 4.18 4.54 -14.70
C TYR A 68 5.31 4.93 -15.63
N ARG A 69 5.07 5.95 -16.45
CA ARG A 69 6.07 6.51 -17.34
C ARG A 69 6.97 7.47 -16.55
N PRO A 70 8.31 7.28 -16.53
CA PRO A 70 9.20 8.23 -15.88
C PRO A 70 9.28 9.56 -16.65
N PRO A 71 9.77 10.64 -16.02
CA PRO A 71 10.03 11.91 -16.69
C PRO A 71 10.96 11.74 -17.90
N PRO A 72 10.82 12.58 -18.94
CA PRO A 72 11.79 12.62 -20.03
C PRO A 72 13.17 13.08 -19.52
N PRO A 73 14.27 12.64 -20.15
CA PRO A 73 15.62 12.98 -19.73
C PRO A 73 15.89 14.50 -19.85
N ALA A 74 16.91 14.97 -19.12
CA ALA A 74 17.35 16.36 -19.22
C ALA A 74 17.71 16.74 -20.68
N GLY A 75 17.21 17.88 -21.15
CA GLY A 75 17.41 18.34 -22.53
C GLY A 75 16.46 17.73 -23.57
N ALA A 76 15.46 16.94 -23.16
CA ALA A 76 14.42 16.45 -24.05
C ALA A 76 13.67 17.57 -24.80
N HIS A 77 13.20 17.28 -26.01
CA HIS A 77 12.45 18.25 -26.81
C HIS A 77 11.14 18.66 -26.13
N HIS A 78 10.73 19.92 -26.27
CA HIS A 78 9.51 20.48 -25.66
C HIS A 78 8.23 19.65 -25.96
N ARG A 79 8.17 18.91 -27.08
CA ARG A 79 7.03 18.03 -27.36
C ARG A 79 6.95 16.84 -26.39
N GLN A 80 8.09 16.28 -26.01
CA GLN A 80 8.17 15.14 -25.09
C GLN A 80 7.78 15.53 -23.67
N THR A 81 8.05 16.77 -23.26
CA THR A 81 7.68 17.29 -21.94
C THR A 81 6.19 17.62 -21.81
N ARG A 82 5.44 17.62 -22.93
CA ARG A 82 3.97 17.77 -22.93
C ARG A 82 3.22 16.46 -22.72
N GLU A 83 3.86 15.32 -22.98
CA GLU A 83 3.26 14.01 -22.77
C GLU A 83 3.04 13.73 -21.27
N GLU A 84 2.11 12.84 -20.93
CA GLU A 84 1.88 12.43 -19.54
C GLU A 84 3.05 11.58 -19.05
N PHE A 85 3.65 11.98 -17.93
CA PHE A 85 4.66 11.24 -17.17
C PHE A 85 4.35 11.36 -15.68
N GLY A 86 4.90 10.44 -14.88
CA GLY A 86 4.66 10.35 -13.45
C GLY A 86 5.60 11.19 -12.60
N TRP A 87 5.22 11.38 -11.34
CA TRP A 87 5.98 12.06 -10.30
C TRP A 87 6.00 11.19 -9.05
N ALA A 88 7.15 11.08 -8.38
CA ALA A 88 7.26 10.37 -7.12
C ALA A 88 8.33 11.01 -6.24
N HIS A 89 8.25 10.79 -4.93
CA HIS A 89 9.30 11.18 -3.99
C HIS A 89 9.24 10.33 -2.72
N ILE A 90 10.33 10.34 -1.96
CA ILE A 90 10.42 9.64 -0.68
C ILE A 90 9.59 10.38 0.37
N THR A 91 8.97 9.64 1.27
CA THR A 91 8.29 10.13 2.47
C THR A 91 8.90 9.45 3.71
N SER A 92 8.60 9.95 4.90
CA SER A 92 8.98 9.28 6.15
C SER A 92 8.32 7.89 6.34
N GLY A 93 7.29 7.56 5.55
CA GLY A 93 6.70 6.24 5.47
C GLY A 93 5.33 6.22 4.82
N GLY A 94 4.80 5.02 4.57
CA GLY A 94 3.53 4.81 3.86
C GLY A 94 2.31 5.52 4.47
N THR A 95 2.31 5.83 5.77
CA THR A 95 1.23 6.64 6.38
C THR A 95 1.21 8.07 5.83
N VAL A 96 2.38 8.68 5.65
CA VAL A 96 2.51 10.02 5.07
C VAL A 96 2.22 9.98 3.57
N ALA A 97 2.71 8.94 2.88
CA ALA A 97 2.39 8.72 1.47
C ALA A 97 0.87 8.61 1.22
N ASN A 98 0.15 7.84 2.04
CA ASN A 98 -1.31 7.72 1.97
C ASN A 98 -2.03 9.04 2.26
N LEU A 99 -1.52 9.82 3.23
CA LEU A 99 -2.06 11.14 3.55
C LEU A 99 -1.89 12.10 2.38
N GLU A 100 -0.72 12.12 1.76
CA GLU A 100 -0.44 12.96 0.60
C GLU A 100 -1.28 12.53 -0.62
N ALA A 101 -1.42 11.24 -0.87
CA ALA A 101 -2.28 10.70 -1.91
C ALA A 101 -3.73 11.21 -1.81
N LEU A 102 -4.30 11.15 -0.59
CA LEU A 102 -5.67 11.58 -0.34
C LEU A 102 -5.79 13.11 -0.28
N TRP A 103 -4.74 13.82 0.13
CA TRP A 103 -4.67 15.27 0.05
C TRP A 103 -4.73 15.75 -1.41
N VAL A 104 -3.93 15.13 -2.29
CA VAL A 104 -3.94 15.39 -3.74
C VAL A 104 -5.30 15.07 -4.35
N ALA A 105 -5.86 13.91 -4.03
CA ALA A 105 -7.19 13.54 -4.49
C ALA A 105 -8.22 14.61 -4.10
N ARG A 106 -8.23 15.05 -2.84
CA ARG A 106 -9.10 16.12 -2.34
C ARG A 106 -8.89 17.43 -3.10
N ALA A 107 -7.66 17.88 -3.25
CA ALA A 107 -7.35 19.15 -3.90
C ALA A 107 -7.83 19.17 -5.36
N ILE A 108 -7.52 18.11 -6.12
CA ILE A 108 -7.81 18.04 -7.55
C ILE A 108 -9.29 17.81 -7.82
N ARG A 109 -9.94 16.95 -7.04
CA ARG A 109 -11.31 16.52 -7.32
C ARG A 109 -12.35 17.61 -7.02
N TYR A 110 -12.08 18.50 -6.08
CA TYR A 110 -12.93 19.69 -5.82
C TYR A 110 -12.55 20.92 -6.65
N PHE A 111 -11.33 20.97 -7.20
CA PHE A 111 -10.82 22.09 -7.98
C PHE A 111 -11.76 22.60 -9.10
N PRO A 112 -12.49 21.74 -9.84
CA PRO A 112 -13.42 22.19 -10.87
C PRO A 112 -14.48 23.19 -10.39
N LEU A 113 -14.91 23.13 -9.13
CA LEU A 113 -15.86 24.08 -8.57
C LEU A 113 -15.29 25.49 -8.50
N ALA A 114 -14.02 25.61 -8.08
CA ALA A 114 -13.35 26.90 -8.00
C ALA A 114 -13.09 27.50 -9.40
N VAL A 115 -12.74 26.65 -10.36
CA VAL A 115 -12.60 27.05 -11.76
C VAL A 115 -13.92 27.55 -12.33
N ARG A 116 -15.05 26.88 -12.06
CA ARG A 116 -16.37 27.35 -12.50
C ARG A 116 -16.68 28.73 -11.91
N GLU A 117 -16.54 28.90 -10.59
CA GLU A 117 -16.85 30.18 -9.93
C GLU A 117 -16.03 31.33 -10.53
N ALA A 118 -14.71 31.15 -10.68
CA ALA A 118 -13.84 32.14 -11.29
C ALA A 118 -14.20 32.38 -12.78
N ALA A 119 -14.47 31.33 -13.55
CA ALA A 119 -14.78 31.45 -14.97
C ALA A 119 -16.11 32.15 -15.23
N VAL A 120 -17.14 31.88 -14.43
CA VAL A 120 -18.44 32.54 -14.52
C VAL A 120 -18.31 34.02 -14.13
N ARG A 121 -17.61 34.31 -13.03
CA ARG A 121 -17.44 35.68 -12.52
C ARG A 121 -16.70 36.58 -13.51
N GLU A 122 -15.65 36.08 -14.14
CA GLU A 122 -14.77 36.87 -15.03
C GLU A 122 -15.09 36.72 -16.53
N GLY A 123 -16.04 35.83 -16.88
CA GLY A 123 -16.37 35.49 -18.26
C GLY A 123 -15.22 34.80 -18.99
N ILE A 124 -14.51 33.87 -18.34
CA ILE A 124 -13.41 33.11 -18.94
C ILE A 124 -13.97 31.95 -19.78
N PRO A 125 -13.64 31.84 -21.08
CA PRO A 125 -14.08 30.73 -21.92
C PRO A 125 -13.24 29.49 -21.62
N ILE A 126 -13.81 28.54 -20.87
CA ILE A 126 -13.20 27.24 -20.62
C ILE A 126 -14.27 26.15 -20.66
N GLY A 127 -13.94 25.05 -21.34
CA GLY A 127 -14.79 23.86 -21.40
C GLY A 127 -14.07 22.62 -20.87
N VAL A 128 -14.82 21.64 -20.39
CA VAL A 128 -14.31 20.37 -19.87
C VAL A 128 -15.06 19.20 -20.49
N LYS A 129 -14.38 18.06 -20.61
CA LYS A 129 -15.00 16.83 -21.10
C LYS A 129 -15.55 16.05 -19.92
N VAL A 130 -16.87 16.05 -19.77
CA VAL A 130 -17.56 15.22 -18.77
C VAL A 130 -17.57 13.74 -19.20
N PRO A 131 -17.64 12.78 -18.26
CA PRO A 131 -17.75 11.37 -18.62
C PRO A 131 -18.93 11.12 -19.58
N GLY A 132 -18.69 10.33 -20.64
CA GLY A 132 -19.67 10.04 -21.68
C GLY A 132 -19.84 11.09 -22.78
N ALA A 133 -19.37 12.33 -22.60
CA ALA A 133 -19.43 13.34 -23.65
C ALA A 133 -18.36 13.11 -24.73
N SER A 134 -18.67 13.39 -26.00
CA SER A 134 -17.70 13.38 -27.10
C SER A 134 -16.83 14.65 -27.12
N GLU A 135 -17.47 15.80 -26.86
CA GLU A 135 -16.89 17.14 -26.93
C GLU A 135 -16.77 17.81 -25.56
N ALA A 136 -16.00 18.90 -25.50
CA ALA A 136 -15.91 19.72 -24.29
C ALA A 136 -17.16 20.60 -24.12
N VAL A 137 -17.72 20.62 -22.91
CA VAL A 137 -18.86 21.45 -22.53
C VAL A 137 -18.35 22.66 -21.72
N PRO A 138 -18.81 23.90 -21.98
CA PRO A 138 -18.41 25.05 -21.19
C PRO A 138 -18.70 24.86 -19.70
N VAL A 139 -17.75 25.19 -18.82
CA VAL A 139 -17.92 24.97 -17.36
C VAL A 139 -19.09 25.77 -16.77
N ARG A 140 -19.48 26.87 -17.43
CA ARG A 140 -20.62 27.71 -17.05
C ARG A 140 -21.97 27.00 -17.24
N ASP A 141 -22.01 26.00 -18.13
CA ASP A 141 -23.22 25.25 -18.48
C ASP A 141 -23.32 23.93 -17.68
N LEU A 142 -22.36 23.66 -16.81
CA LEU A 142 -22.30 22.44 -16.00
C LEU A 142 -22.70 22.72 -14.55
N ASP A 143 -23.50 21.82 -14.00
CA ASP A 143 -23.79 21.83 -12.58
C ASP A 143 -22.58 21.38 -11.74
N SER A 144 -22.66 21.57 -10.42
CA SER A 144 -21.56 21.22 -9.52
C SER A 144 -21.25 19.73 -9.53
N TRP A 145 -22.26 18.88 -9.68
CA TRP A 145 -22.11 17.45 -9.63
C TRP A 145 -21.42 16.91 -10.88
N GLN A 146 -21.76 17.43 -12.06
CA GLN A 146 -21.09 17.13 -13.32
C GLN A 146 -19.60 17.52 -13.27
N LEU A 147 -19.28 18.64 -12.62
CA LEU A 147 -17.89 19.09 -12.42
C LEU A 147 -17.10 18.21 -11.43
N LEU A 148 -17.72 17.82 -10.32
CA LEU A 148 -17.11 16.88 -9.36
C LEU A 148 -16.95 15.48 -9.98
N SER A 149 -17.80 15.15 -10.94
CA SER A 149 -17.83 13.86 -11.65
C SER A 149 -16.76 13.72 -12.74
N LEU A 150 -15.98 14.76 -13.03
CA LEU A 150 -14.88 14.70 -14.01
C LEU A 150 -13.92 13.54 -13.70
N LYS A 151 -13.42 12.90 -14.77
CA LYS A 151 -12.35 11.90 -14.64
C LYS A 151 -11.16 12.55 -13.92
N PRO A 152 -10.51 11.87 -12.95
CA PRO A 152 -9.38 12.41 -12.21
C PRO A 152 -8.32 13.05 -13.11
N ASN A 153 -7.92 12.38 -14.20
CA ASN A 153 -6.95 12.94 -15.13
C ASN A 153 -7.44 14.25 -15.76
N SER A 154 -8.70 14.32 -16.21
CA SER A 154 -9.28 15.55 -16.76
C SER A 154 -9.29 16.70 -15.76
N ALA A 155 -9.54 16.42 -14.48
CA ALA A 155 -9.44 17.40 -13.40
C ALA A 155 -7.98 17.84 -13.17
N THR A 156 -7.02 16.91 -13.17
CA THR A 156 -5.58 17.23 -13.05
C THR A 156 -5.11 18.21 -14.13
N PHE A 157 -5.56 18.04 -15.38
CA PHE A 157 -5.23 18.92 -16.50
C PHE A 157 -5.99 20.27 -16.49
N LEU A 158 -6.90 20.51 -15.53
CA LEU A 158 -7.75 21.69 -15.56
C LEU A 158 -6.98 22.97 -15.23
N LEU A 159 -6.06 22.96 -14.26
CA LEU A 159 -5.28 24.14 -13.90
C LEU A 159 -4.46 24.70 -15.08
N PRO A 160 -3.63 23.92 -15.81
CA PRO A 160 -2.93 24.42 -17.00
C PRO A 160 -3.86 25.02 -18.06
N ARG A 161 -5.03 24.41 -18.27
CA ARG A 161 -6.03 24.90 -19.23
C ARG A 161 -6.69 26.19 -18.77
N PHE A 162 -6.89 26.33 -17.46
CA PHE A 162 -7.41 27.55 -16.85
C PHE A 162 -6.41 28.69 -16.95
N ILE A 163 -5.12 28.44 -16.68
CA ILE A 163 -4.05 29.43 -16.87
C ILE A 163 -4.03 29.93 -18.32
N GLU A 164 -4.10 29.03 -19.30
CA GLU A 164 -4.14 29.41 -20.72
C GLU A 164 -5.42 30.20 -21.09
N ALA A 165 -6.58 29.81 -20.56
CA ALA A 165 -7.83 30.54 -20.79
C ALA A 165 -7.80 31.95 -20.16
N VAL A 166 -7.20 32.10 -18.99
CA VAL A 166 -6.94 33.40 -18.34
C VAL A 166 -5.98 34.23 -19.18
N ARG A 167 -4.89 33.62 -19.68
CA ARG A 167 -3.92 34.28 -20.55
C ARG A 167 -4.60 34.90 -21.77
N GLN A 168 -5.43 34.13 -22.47
CA GLN A 168 -6.16 34.58 -23.65
C GLN A 168 -7.22 35.63 -23.30
N ARG A 169 -7.94 35.48 -22.18
CA ARG A 169 -9.02 36.38 -21.76
C ARG A 169 -8.54 37.78 -21.39
N PHE A 170 -7.34 37.87 -20.81
CA PHE A 170 -6.76 39.12 -20.29
C PHE A 170 -5.53 39.59 -21.09
N ASP A 171 -5.21 38.95 -22.21
CA ASP A 171 -4.05 39.24 -23.07
C ASP A 171 -2.73 39.33 -22.28
N LEU A 172 -2.51 38.34 -21.41
CA LEU A 172 -1.33 38.28 -20.56
C LEU A 172 -0.18 37.54 -21.25
N ASN A 173 1.05 37.87 -20.85
CA ASN A 173 2.21 37.05 -21.19
C ASN A 173 2.26 35.77 -20.34
N GLU A 174 3.14 34.83 -20.72
CA GLU A 174 3.28 33.52 -20.07
C GLU A 174 3.68 33.60 -18.59
N ASN A 175 4.35 34.68 -18.16
CA ASN A 175 4.78 34.85 -16.77
C ASN A 175 3.67 35.44 -15.90
N ALA A 176 2.82 36.31 -16.45
CA ALA A 176 1.76 36.98 -15.70
C ALA A 176 0.46 36.15 -15.59
N ALA A 177 0.24 35.22 -16.53
CA ALA A 177 -0.98 34.42 -16.55
C ALA A 177 -1.16 33.47 -15.34
N PRO A 178 -0.13 32.74 -14.87
CA PRO A 178 -0.24 31.90 -13.68
C PRO A 178 -0.64 32.69 -12.43
N ALA A 179 0.06 33.81 -12.16
CA ALA A 179 -0.22 34.66 -11.01
C ALA A 179 -1.67 35.21 -11.04
N ARG A 180 -2.13 35.66 -12.21
CA ARG A 180 -3.53 36.11 -12.37
C ARG A 180 -4.52 34.96 -12.18
N ALA A 181 -4.25 33.78 -12.73
CA ALA A 181 -5.13 32.62 -12.59
C ALA A 181 -5.29 32.22 -11.11
N TRP A 182 -4.19 32.16 -10.37
CA TRP A 182 -4.22 31.88 -8.94
C TRP A 182 -4.94 32.96 -8.14
N GLN A 183 -4.74 34.25 -8.42
CA GLN A 183 -5.52 35.33 -7.79
C GLN A 183 -7.03 35.14 -7.95
N LEU A 184 -7.47 34.71 -9.14
CA LEU A 184 -8.88 34.42 -9.41
C LEU A 184 -9.39 33.18 -8.68
N LEU A 185 -8.55 32.16 -8.54
CA LEU A 185 -8.87 30.94 -7.80
C LEU A 185 -8.89 31.17 -6.28
N HIS A 186 -7.95 31.93 -5.71
CA HIS A 186 -7.90 32.23 -4.27
C HIS A 186 -9.14 32.99 -3.77
N SER A 187 -9.80 33.73 -4.66
CA SER A 187 -11.05 34.44 -4.36
C SER A 187 -12.32 33.59 -4.57
N SER A 188 -12.15 32.30 -4.87
CA SER A 188 -13.25 31.33 -4.90
C SER A 188 -13.56 30.83 -3.50
N ALA A 189 -14.85 30.72 -3.18
CA ALA A 189 -15.30 30.10 -1.93
C ALA A 189 -15.11 28.57 -1.94
N TYR A 190 -14.78 27.98 -3.09
CA TYR A 190 -14.43 26.58 -3.26
C TYR A 190 -12.91 26.35 -3.32
N SER A 191 -12.08 27.37 -3.11
CA SER A 191 -10.64 27.15 -2.97
C SER A 191 -10.35 26.47 -1.64
N LEU A 192 -10.11 25.16 -1.67
CA LEU A 192 -9.80 24.41 -0.46
C LEU A 192 -8.49 24.88 0.22
N ARG A 193 -7.58 25.48 -0.54
CA ARG A 193 -6.31 26.02 -0.04
C ARG A 193 -6.54 27.22 0.87
N ASP A 194 -7.42 28.14 0.48
CA ASP A 194 -7.58 29.45 1.13
C ASP A 194 -8.87 29.54 1.96
N ALA A 195 -10.00 29.11 1.40
CA ALA A 195 -11.31 29.14 2.05
C ALA A 195 -11.53 27.94 3.01
N GLY A 196 -10.62 26.96 2.97
CA GLY A 196 -10.75 25.71 3.70
C GLY A 196 -11.82 24.78 3.13
N THR A 197 -12.14 23.71 3.87
CA THR A 197 -13.04 22.66 3.38
C THR A 197 -14.52 22.93 3.64
N GLY A 198 -14.85 23.92 4.48
CA GLY A 198 -16.19 24.11 5.05
C GLY A 198 -17.32 24.13 4.02
N ARG A 199 -17.27 25.05 3.04
CA ARG A 199 -18.32 25.17 2.02
C ARG A 199 -18.43 23.93 1.15
N ALA A 200 -17.30 23.49 0.58
CA ALA A 200 -17.25 22.37 -0.33
C ALA A 200 -17.73 21.06 0.32
N PHE A 201 -17.33 20.79 1.56
CA PHE A 201 -17.74 19.57 2.29
C PHE A 201 -19.15 19.66 2.84
N HIS A 202 -19.65 20.86 3.14
CA HIS A 202 -21.05 21.04 3.54
C HIS A 202 -22.00 20.79 2.36
N GLU A 203 -21.71 21.35 1.20
CA GLU A 203 -22.55 21.18 0.00
C GLU A 203 -22.37 19.80 -0.66
N TYR A 204 -21.15 19.26 -0.65
CA TYR A 204 -20.81 17.99 -1.29
C TYR A 204 -19.91 17.17 -0.35
N PRO A 205 -20.47 16.49 0.67
CA PRO A 205 -19.67 15.77 1.66
C PRO A 205 -18.86 14.65 1.00
N PRO A 206 -17.52 14.61 1.18
CA PRO A 206 -16.68 13.60 0.57
C PRO A 206 -16.87 12.23 1.24
N VAL A 207 -16.71 11.16 0.47
CA VAL A 207 -16.62 9.78 0.96
C VAL A 207 -15.36 9.13 0.38
N ILE A 208 -14.61 8.46 1.25
CA ILE A 208 -13.49 7.59 0.87
C ILE A 208 -13.95 6.16 1.06
N LEU A 209 -13.89 5.35 0.01
CA LEU A 209 -14.21 3.92 0.08
C LEU A 209 -12.90 3.14 0.16
N ALA A 210 -12.78 2.25 1.14
CA ALA A 210 -11.59 1.43 1.36
C ALA A 210 -12.03 0.05 1.86
N PRO A 211 -11.29 -1.05 1.63
CA PRO A 211 -11.70 -2.35 2.15
C PRO A 211 -11.70 -2.33 3.68
N GLY A 212 -12.49 -3.20 4.31
CA GLY A 212 -12.49 -3.38 5.76
C GLY A 212 -11.10 -3.68 6.33
N THR A 213 -10.22 -4.26 5.52
CA THR A 213 -8.82 -4.60 5.81
C THR A 213 -7.82 -3.47 5.52
N ALA A 214 -8.29 -2.28 5.14
CA ALA A 214 -7.43 -1.12 4.90
C ALA A 214 -6.64 -0.74 6.15
N HIS A 215 -5.39 -0.33 5.95
CA HIS A 215 -4.54 0.09 7.05
C HIS A 215 -5.14 1.30 7.79
N TYR A 216 -5.01 1.30 9.11
CA TYR A 216 -5.59 2.34 9.98
C TYR A 216 -5.18 3.78 9.59
N SER A 217 -4.09 3.93 8.84
CA SER A 217 -3.68 5.23 8.29
C SER A 217 -4.79 5.89 7.48
N ILE A 218 -5.63 5.15 6.75
CA ILE A 218 -6.69 5.76 5.92
C ILE A 218 -7.70 6.52 6.80
N LEU A 219 -8.12 5.93 7.93
CA LEU A 219 -8.97 6.61 8.92
C LEU A 219 -8.27 7.84 9.52
N LYS A 220 -6.96 7.74 9.77
CA LYS A 220 -6.15 8.87 10.25
C LYS A 220 -6.03 9.98 9.18
N CYS A 221 -5.94 9.61 7.90
CA CYS A 221 -5.90 10.57 6.80
C CYS A 221 -7.22 11.31 6.70
N ALA A 222 -8.35 10.61 6.77
CA ALA A 222 -9.67 11.24 6.74
C ALA A 222 -9.87 12.22 7.90
N ASP A 223 -9.39 11.88 9.11
CA ASP A 223 -9.36 12.77 10.28
C ASP A 223 -8.54 14.05 9.98
N ILE A 224 -7.26 13.91 9.62
CA ILE A 224 -6.35 15.03 9.35
C ILE A 224 -6.84 15.92 8.20
N LEU A 225 -7.41 15.34 7.14
CA LEU A 225 -7.88 16.08 5.97
C LEU A 225 -9.24 16.76 6.18
N GLY A 226 -9.85 16.64 7.36
CA GLY A 226 -11.16 17.19 7.68
C GLY A 226 -12.32 16.47 6.99
N VAL A 227 -12.08 15.28 6.42
CA VAL A 227 -13.11 14.42 5.82
C VAL A 227 -13.94 13.76 6.92
N GLY A 228 -13.32 13.42 8.05
CA GLY A 228 -13.96 12.74 9.17
C GLY A 228 -13.99 11.23 9.00
N ARG A 229 -13.82 10.49 10.12
CA ARG A 229 -13.75 9.02 10.12
C ARG A 229 -15.04 8.35 9.64
N GLU A 230 -16.20 8.95 9.89
CA GLU A 230 -17.51 8.42 9.47
C GLU A 230 -17.71 8.46 7.95
N ASN A 231 -16.91 9.28 7.26
CA ASN A 231 -16.89 9.39 5.80
C ASN A 231 -15.86 8.46 5.15
N VAL A 232 -15.24 7.56 5.93
CA VAL A 232 -14.52 6.40 5.39
C VAL A 232 -15.48 5.21 5.41
N TRP A 233 -16.05 4.90 4.26
CA TRP A 233 -16.99 3.80 4.13
C TRP A 233 -16.21 2.51 3.84
N LEU A 234 -16.15 1.65 4.85
CA LEU A 234 -15.51 0.34 4.72
C LEU A 234 -16.31 -0.51 3.74
N VAL A 235 -15.65 -1.04 2.72
CA VAL A 235 -16.16 -2.01 1.76
C VAL A 235 -15.93 -3.41 2.33
N GLU A 236 -16.91 -4.29 2.15
CA GLU A 236 -16.82 -5.69 2.55
C GLU A 236 -15.65 -6.40 1.87
N VAL A 237 -15.21 -7.49 2.48
CA VAL A 237 -14.17 -8.36 1.92
C VAL A 237 -14.70 -9.77 1.71
N ASP A 238 -14.18 -10.47 0.71
CA ASP A 238 -14.51 -11.85 0.41
C ASP A 238 -13.82 -12.85 1.37
N SER A 239 -13.99 -14.16 1.15
CA SER A 239 -13.34 -15.19 1.98
C SER A 239 -11.83 -15.34 1.73
N HIS A 240 -11.28 -14.60 0.76
CA HIS A 240 -9.84 -14.38 0.56
C HIS A 240 -9.37 -13.04 1.14
N PHE A 241 -10.27 -12.31 1.81
CA PHE A 241 -10.06 -10.99 2.43
C PHE A 241 -9.69 -9.88 1.44
N ARG A 242 -10.11 -10.05 0.18
CA ARG A 242 -10.01 -9.05 -0.87
C ARG A 242 -11.29 -8.23 -0.92
N MET A 243 -11.20 -6.96 -1.33
CA MET A 243 -12.36 -6.10 -1.52
C MET A 243 -13.45 -6.75 -2.39
N GLU A 244 -14.68 -6.76 -1.89
CA GLU A 244 -15.84 -7.24 -2.62
C GLU A 244 -16.40 -6.16 -3.55
N ILE A 245 -16.31 -6.40 -4.85
CA ILE A 245 -16.64 -5.41 -5.89
C ILE A 245 -18.13 -5.08 -5.92
N ARG A 246 -19.01 -6.04 -5.59
CA ARG A 246 -20.46 -5.79 -5.56
C ARG A 246 -20.83 -4.78 -4.47
N ASP A 247 -20.28 -4.95 -3.27
CA ASP A 247 -20.52 -4.03 -2.16
C ASP A 247 -19.88 -2.65 -2.42
N LEU A 248 -18.74 -2.58 -3.13
CA LEU A 248 -18.19 -1.32 -3.62
C LEU A 248 -19.18 -0.61 -4.57
N GLU A 249 -19.75 -1.31 -5.56
CA GLU A 249 -20.75 -0.74 -6.48
C GLU A 249 -21.98 -0.24 -5.74
N GLU A 250 -22.49 -1.00 -4.78
CA GLU A 250 -23.64 -0.63 -3.94
C GLU A 250 -23.35 0.64 -3.11
N LYS A 251 -22.18 0.73 -2.50
CA LYS A 251 -21.75 1.91 -1.71
C LYS A 251 -21.54 3.14 -2.58
N LEU A 252 -20.98 2.99 -3.78
CA LEU A 252 -20.90 4.08 -4.76
C LEU A 252 -22.29 4.57 -5.19
N SER A 253 -23.22 3.65 -5.47
CA SER A 253 -24.62 3.98 -5.78
C SER A 253 -25.31 4.71 -4.63
N ARG A 254 -25.10 4.25 -3.40
CA ARG A 254 -25.60 4.89 -2.18
C ARG A 254 -25.06 6.31 -2.02
N ALA A 255 -23.74 6.50 -2.17
CA ALA A 255 -23.11 7.81 -2.01
C ALA A 255 -23.78 8.85 -2.92
N ARG A 256 -23.99 8.50 -4.20
CA ARG A 256 -24.67 9.37 -5.16
C ARG A 256 -26.11 9.69 -4.77
N LYS A 257 -26.89 8.67 -4.36
CA LYS A 257 -28.29 8.87 -3.92
C LYS A 257 -28.38 9.78 -2.69
N GLN A 258 -27.34 9.80 -1.85
CA GLN A 258 -27.26 10.63 -0.65
C GLN A 258 -26.61 12.00 -0.90
N GLY A 259 -26.21 12.32 -2.14
CA GLY A 259 -25.47 13.56 -2.45
C GLY A 259 -24.04 13.58 -1.90
N CYS A 260 -23.53 12.44 -1.44
CA CYS A 260 -22.16 12.29 -0.96
C CYS A 260 -21.21 12.08 -2.13
N PHE A 261 -20.14 12.87 -2.20
CA PHE A 261 -19.16 12.85 -3.26
C PHE A 261 -18.17 11.69 -3.11
N PRO A 262 -18.13 10.70 -4.02
CA PRO A 262 -17.11 9.64 -3.98
C PRO A 262 -15.75 10.24 -4.32
N LEU A 263 -15.00 10.62 -3.28
CA LEU A 263 -13.73 11.32 -3.44
C LEU A 263 -12.68 10.37 -4.00
N ALA A 264 -12.52 9.23 -3.33
CA ALA A 264 -11.52 8.22 -3.66
C ALA A 264 -11.99 6.80 -3.32
N VAL A 265 -11.48 5.83 -4.08
CA VAL A 265 -11.49 4.40 -3.75
C VAL A 265 -10.04 4.00 -3.49
N VAL A 266 -9.79 3.37 -2.35
CA VAL A 266 -8.47 2.83 -1.96
C VAL A 266 -8.49 1.33 -2.17
N GLY A 267 -7.71 0.84 -3.13
CA GLY A 267 -7.41 -0.59 -3.27
C GLY A 267 -6.13 -0.93 -2.54
N VAL A 268 -6.06 -2.09 -1.89
CA VAL A 268 -4.90 -2.53 -1.12
C VAL A 268 -4.18 -3.66 -1.84
N ALA A 269 -2.88 -3.49 -2.10
CA ALA A 269 -2.02 -4.54 -2.63
C ALA A 269 -1.05 -5.00 -1.54
N GLY A 270 -1.46 -6.04 -0.80
CA GLY A 270 -0.76 -6.54 0.37
C GLY A 270 -1.33 -5.97 1.66
N ALA A 271 -2.52 -6.44 2.04
CA ALA A 271 -3.17 -6.08 3.30
C ALA A 271 -2.27 -6.36 4.51
N THR A 272 -2.37 -5.53 5.55
CA THR A 272 -1.41 -5.55 6.67
C THR A 272 -1.43 -6.87 7.44
N GLU A 273 -2.61 -7.48 7.56
CA GLU A 273 -2.80 -8.65 8.39
C GLU A 273 -2.61 -9.96 7.63
N GLU A 274 -3.32 -10.18 6.53
CA GLU A 274 -3.26 -11.42 5.75
C GLU A 274 -2.52 -11.33 4.41
N GLY A 275 -2.06 -10.13 4.03
CA GLY A 275 -1.33 -9.94 2.78
C GLY A 275 -2.19 -10.15 1.54
N ALA A 276 -3.51 -9.96 1.62
CA ALA A 276 -4.43 -10.02 0.50
C ALA A 276 -4.14 -8.93 -0.55
N VAL A 277 -4.43 -9.23 -1.81
CA VAL A 277 -4.33 -8.26 -2.91
C VAL A 277 -5.71 -8.04 -3.50
N ASP A 278 -6.24 -6.83 -3.34
CA ASP A 278 -7.53 -6.44 -3.88
C ASP A 278 -7.55 -6.57 -5.41
N PRO A 279 -8.71 -6.87 -6.01
CA PRO A 279 -8.84 -6.99 -7.45
C PRO A 279 -8.85 -5.60 -8.13
N ILE A 280 -7.69 -4.93 -8.15
CA ILE A 280 -7.52 -3.57 -8.69
C ILE A 280 -8.06 -3.42 -10.11
N HIS A 281 -7.86 -4.45 -10.95
CA HIS A 281 -8.39 -4.49 -12.31
C HIS A 281 -9.93 -4.44 -12.36
N LYS A 282 -10.63 -5.02 -11.37
CA LYS A 282 -12.09 -4.96 -11.27
C LYS A 282 -12.57 -3.63 -10.69
N ILE A 283 -11.83 -3.02 -9.76
CA ILE A 283 -12.11 -1.65 -9.28
C ILE A 283 -12.02 -0.66 -10.43
N GLU A 284 -10.99 -0.80 -11.27
CA GLU A 284 -10.79 0.03 -12.45
C GLU A 284 -11.89 -0.19 -13.49
N HIS A 285 -12.25 -1.45 -13.77
CA HIS A 285 -13.39 -1.74 -14.65
C HIS A 285 -14.71 -1.16 -14.13
N LEU A 286 -14.97 -1.24 -12.82
CA LEU A 286 -16.14 -0.62 -12.20
C LEU A 286 -16.12 0.91 -12.38
N ARG A 287 -14.95 1.55 -12.27
CA ARG A 287 -14.81 2.99 -12.55
C ARG A 287 -15.21 3.31 -13.99
N GLU A 288 -14.74 2.53 -14.97
CA GLU A 288 -15.12 2.71 -16.38
C GLU A 288 -16.63 2.55 -16.58
N GLN A 289 -17.25 1.56 -15.91
CA GLN A 289 -18.70 1.37 -15.93
C GLN A 289 -19.44 2.58 -15.34
N CYS A 290 -18.99 3.09 -14.19
CA CYS A 290 -19.55 4.31 -13.60
C CYS A 290 -19.40 5.53 -14.52
N GLU A 291 -18.26 5.67 -15.20
CA GLU A 291 -18.04 6.78 -16.12
C GLU A 291 -18.98 6.72 -17.33
N ASN A 292 -19.22 5.53 -17.87
CA ASN A 292 -20.02 5.33 -19.07
C ASN A 292 -21.53 5.28 -18.80
N ARG A 293 -21.95 4.60 -17.73
CA ARG A 293 -23.37 4.40 -17.37
C ARG A 293 -23.93 5.56 -16.57
N ASP A 294 -23.13 6.05 -15.62
CA ASP A 294 -23.58 6.87 -14.51
C ASP A 294 -23.06 8.31 -14.58
N GLY A 295 -22.11 8.60 -15.48
CA GLY A 295 -21.59 9.93 -15.71
C GLY A 295 -20.67 10.46 -14.60
N PHE A 296 -20.10 9.58 -13.76
CA PHE A 296 -19.18 9.95 -12.68
C PHE A 296 -17.96 9.06 -12.60
N SER A 297 -16.89 9.61 -12.03
CA SER A 297 -15.62 8.92 -11.78
C SER A 297 -15.20 9.08 -10.32
N PHE A 298 -14.13 8.41 -9.91
CA PHE A 298 -13.49 8.52 -8.60
C PHE A 298 -11.96 8.42 -8.71
N TRP A 299 -11.25 9.01 -7.75
CA TRP A 299 -9.80 8.83 -7.63
C TRP A 299 -9.49 7.40 -7.19
N LEU A 300 -8.64 6.69 -7.92
CA LEU A 300 -8.14 5.38 -7.53
C LEU A 300 -6.75 5.53 -6.92
N HIS A 301 -6.65 5.26 -5.63
CA HIS A 301 -5.39 5.13 -4.92
C HIS A 301 -5.11 3.65 -4.63
N ILE A 302 -3.89 3.19 -4.89
CA ILE A 302 -3.45 1.86 -4.46
C ILE A 302 -2.51 2.01 -3.27
N ASP A 303 -2.91 1.48 -2.11
CA ASP A 303 -1.99 1.27 -1.00
C ASP A 303 -1.21 -0.03 -1.28
N ALA A 304 -0.06 0.12 -1.93
CA ALA A 304 0.90 -0.94 -2.20
C ALA A 304 2.13 -0.80 -1.27
N ALA A 305 1.95 -0.25 -0.06
CA ALA A 305 3.06 -0.08 0.88
C ALA A 305 3.80 -1.40 1.09
N TRP A 306 3.06 -2.52 1.20
CA TRP A 306 3.65 -3.86 1.24
C TRP A 306 3.92 -4.44 -0.15
N GLY A 307 2.92 -4.47 -1.03
CA GLY A 307 2.98 -5.22 -2.29
C GLY A 307 3.75 -4.55 -3.43
N GLY A 308 4.14 -3.27 -3.32
CA GLY A 308 4.72 -2.53 -4.44
C GLY A 308 5.96 -3.21 -5.05
N TYR A 309 6.92 -3.63 -4.20
CA TYR A 309 8.12 -4.34 -4.66
C TYR A 309 7.84 -5.75 -5.21
N ILE A 310 6.73 -6.40 -4.83
CA ILE A 310 6.35 -7.70 -5.40
C ILE A 310 6.08 -7.59 -6.91
N ARG A 311 5.69 -6.40 -7.40
CA ARG A 311 5.47 -6.16 -8.82
C ARG A 311 6.71 -6.42 -9.70
N THR A 312 7.92 -6.37 -9.14
CA THR A 312 9.18 -6.69 -9.85
C THR A 312 9.18 -8.09 -10.48
N VAL A 313 8.42 -9.02 -9.91
CA VAL A 313 8.19 -10.38 -10.43
C VAL A 313 7.50 -10.38 -11.80
N LEU A 314 6.70 -9.36 -12.11
CA LEU A 314 5.95 -9.28 -13.37
C LEU A 314 6.81 -8.97 -14.60
N GLY A 315 8.08 -8.62 -14.44
CA GLY A 315 8.95 -8.32 -15.57
C GLY A 315 9.34 -9.55 -16.40
N HIS A 316 9.16 -10.76 -15.85
CA HIS A 316 9.33 -12.00 -16.61
C HIS A 316 8.18 -12.24 -17.59
N GLU A 317 8.49 -12.88 -18.73
CA GLU A 317 7.48 -13.30 -19.72
C GLU A 317 6.41 -14.20 -19.10
N ASP A 318 6.80 -15.13 -18.23
CA ASP A 318 5.90 -15.94 -17.41
C ASP A 318 6.23 -15.81 -15.91
N PRO A 319 5.56 -14.89 -15.19
CA PRO A 319 5.73 -14.71 -13.75
C PRO A 319 5.40 -15.96 -12.93
N ARG A 320 4.49 -16.82 -13.42
CA ARG A 320 4.08 -18.04 -12.71
C ARG A 320 5.15 -19.12 -12.81
N ALA A 321 5.82 -19.23 -13.95
CA ALA A 321 6.96 -20.11 -14.11
C ALA A 321 8.12 -19.63 -13.22
N PHE A 322 8.41 -18.33 -13.25
CA PHE A 322 9.48 -17.72 -12.46
C PHE A 322 9.31 -17.99 -10.96
N VAL A 323 8.10 -17.73 -10.42
CA VAL A 323 7.77 -18.00 -9.01
C VAL A 323 7.11 -19.37 -8.88
N SER A 324 7.83 -20.41 -9.27
CA SER A 324 7.44 -21.80 -9.01
C SER A 324 8.59 -22.67 -8.55
N ARG A 325 8.27 -23.70 -7.77
CA ARG A 325 9.22 -24.71 -7.30
C ARG A 325 8.46 -25.97 -6.90
N THR A 326 8.98 -27.14 -7.23
CA THR A 326 8.50 -28.39 -6.63
C THR A 326 9.28 -28.68 -5.37
N ILE A 327 8.57 -28.92 -4.27
CA ILE A 327 9.14 -29.33 -3.00
C ILE A 327 8.63 -30.72 -2.63
N GLU A 328 9.32 -31.34 -1.68
CA GLU A 328 8.89 -32.58 -1.08
C GLU A 328 8.66 -32.38 0.42
N ILE A 329 7.39 -32.48 0.85
CA ILE A 329 7.02 -32.42 2.26
C ILE A 329 7.21 -33.81 2.85
N ARG A 330 8.20 -33.95 3.73
CA ARG A 330 8.52 -35.18 4.48
C ARG A 330 8.31 -34.99 5.97
N ARG A 331 7.65 -35.95 6.62
CA ARG A 331 7.53 -36.04 8.09
C ARG A 331 7.25 -37.49 8.50
N GLY A 332 8.25 -38.17 9.04
CA GLY A 332 8.17 -39.60 9.39
C GLY A 332 7.72 -40.44 8.18
N HIS A 333 6.59 -41.14 8.30
CA HIS A 333 5.99 -41.94 7.23
C HIS A 333 5.19 -41.14 6.19
N TYR A 334 5.07 -39.82 6.35
CA TYR A 334 4.40 -38.95 5.40
C TYR A 334 5.38 -38.39 4.37
N GLN A 335 5.02 -38.51 3.09
CA GLN A 335 5.77 -37.96 1.97
C GLN A 335 4.81 -37.46 0.89
N ARG A 336 4.96 -36.21 0.46
CA ARG A 336 4.16 -35.63 -0.63
C ARG A 336 4.99 -34.67 -1.47
N SER A 337 4.95 -34.86 -2.79
CA SER A 337 5.47 -33.88 -3.75
C SER A 337 4.41 -32.81 -4.00
N VAL A 338 4.80 -31.54 -3.88
CA VAL A 338 3.90 -30.37 -4.03
C VAL A 338 4.57 -29.34 -4.94
N ARG A 339 3.84 -28.86 -5.94
CA ARG A 339 4.27 -27.75 -6.79
C ARG A 339 3.80 -26.43 -6.19
N LEU A 340 4.73 -25.64 -5.68
CA LEU A 340 4.50 -24.26 -5.28
C LEU A 340 4.47 -23.40 -6.54
N GLN A 341 3.47 -22.53 -6.66
CA GLN A 341 3.38 -21.53 -7.72
C GLN A 341 2.67 -20.28 -7.20
N TRP A 342 3.20 -19.11 -7.56
CA TRP A 342 2.57 -17.82 -7.27
C TRP A 342 1.89 -17.21 -8.50
N GLY A 343 0.90 -16.37 -8.22
CA GLY A 343 0.25 -15.51 -9.21
C GLY A 343 -1.01 -16.14 -9.76
N SER A 344 -2.10 -16.14 -8.99
CA SER A 344 -3.44 -16.41 -9.54
C SER A 344 -3.82 -15.34 -10.58
N ASP A 345 -4.83 -15.60 -11.41
CA ASP A 345 -5.21 -14.64 -12.47
C ASP A 345 -5.60 -13.30 -11.85
N ASP A 346 -6.45 -13.31 -10.82
CA ASP A 346 -6.86 -12.09 -10.12
C ASP A 346 -5.67 -11.29 -9.57
N VAL A 347 -4.67 -11.97 -8.98
CA VAL A 347 -3.49 -11.30 -8.40
C VAL A 347 -2.61 -10.70 -9.51
N LEU A 348 -2.33 -11.46 -10.57
CA LEU A 348 -1.52 -10.95 -11.68
C LEU A 348 -2.19 -9.77 -12.38
N GLU A 349 -3.50 -9.86 -12.63
CA GLU A 349 -4.27 -8.77 -13.24
C GLU A 349 -4.37 -7.55 -12.32
N ALA A 350 -4.45 -7.74 -10.99
CA ALA A 350 -4.39 -6.64 -10.04
C ALA A 350 -3.05 -5.87 -10.14
N PHE A 351 -1.91 -6.56 -10.12
CA PHE A 351 -0.60 -5.90 -10.25
C PHE A 351 -0.38 -5.26 -11.65
N ARG A 352 -0.93 -5.87 -12.71
CA ARG A 352 -0.90 -5.31 -14.07
C ARG A 352 -1.75 -4.04 -14.19
N ALA A 353 -2.78 -3.89 -13.35
CA ALA A 353 -3.64 -2.70 -13.34
C ALA A 353 -3.04 -1.49 -12.63
N PHE A 354 -1.90 -1.61 -11.92
CA PHE A 354 -1.26 -0.51 -11.20
C PHE A 354 -1.12 0.79 -12.02
N PRO A 355 -0.66 0.77 -13.30
CA PRO A 355 -0.49 1.98 -14.10
C PRO A 355 -1.77 2.79 -14.36
N ARG A 356 -2.94 2.25 -14.00
CA ARG A 356 -4.24 2.89 -14.20
C ARG A 356 -4.73 3.68 -12.98
N ALA A 357 -4.11 3.49 -11.82
CA ALA A 357 -4.37 4.31 -10.64
C ALA A 357 -3.84 5.74 -10.85
N GLU A 358 -4.35 6.70 -10.08
CA GLU A 358 -3.80 8.05 -10.09
C GLU A 358 -2.64 8.20 -9.11
N SER A 359 -2.66 7.44 -8.01
CA SER A 359 -1.57 7.42 -7.03
C SER A 359 -1.36 6.05 -6.42
N ILE A 360 -0.10 5.72 -6.09
CA ILE A 360 0.30 4.47 -5.46
C ILE A 360 1.30 4.76 -4.34
N THR A 361 1.03 4.27 -3.14
CA THR A 361 1.99 4.26 -2.03
C THR A 361 2.83 2.98 -2.14
N VAL A 362 4.14 3.06 -1.93
CA VAL A 362 5.05 1.92 -1.84
C VAL A 362 6.12 2.19 -0.79
N ASP A 363 6.48 1.20 0.03
CA ASP A 363 7.47 1.39 1.08
C ASP A 363 8.76 0.59 0.82
N PRO A 364 9.85 1.26 0.42
CA PRO A 364 11.18 0.65 0.43
C PRO A 364 11.58 0.07 1.79
N HIS A 365 11.15 0.66 2.91
CA HIS A 365 11.43 0.12 4.26
C HIS A 365 10.62 -1.13 4.65
N LYS A 366 9.79 -1.65 3.73
CA LYS A 366 9.04 -2.91 3.84
C LYS A 366 9.67 -3.94 2.91
N MET A 367 9.04 -4.22 1.77
CA MET A 367 9.51 -5.23 0.80
C MET A 367 10.68 -4.75 -0.06
N GLY A 368 11.14 -3.49 0.10
CA GLY A 368 12.40 -3.00 -0.44
C GLY A 368 13.60 -3.23 0.49
N TYR A 369 13.42 -3.79 1.69
CA TYR A 369 14.51 -4.12 2.63
C TYR A 369 15.46 -2.94 2.97
N VAL A 370 15.00 -1.69 2.76
CA VAL A 370 15.73 -0.46 3.12
C VAL A 370 15.50 -0.17 4.62
N PRO A 371 16.46 0.40 5.38
CA PRO A 371 16.19 0.84 6.75
C PRO A 371 15.12 1.93 6.80
N TYR A 372 14.36 1.95 7.90
CA TYR A 372 13.49 3.07 8.22
C TYR A 372 14.32 4.36 8.42
N PRO A 373 13.78 5.55 8.10
CA PRO A 373 12.50 5.78 7.40
C PRO A 373 12.67 5.82 5.87
N CYS A 374 11.83 5.10 5.13
CA CYS A 374 11.78 5.19 3.67
C CYS A 374 10.43 4.66 3.13
N GLY A 375 9.46 5.57 2.99
CA GLY A 375 8.25 5.37 2.18
C GLY A 375 8.34 6.13 0.86
N VAL A 376 7.44 5.88 -0.08
CA VAL A 376 7.34 6.60 -1.36
C VAL A 376 5.88 6.76 -1.73
N ILE A 377 5.52 7.95 -2.22
CA ILE A 377 4.28 8.20 -2.94
C ILE A 377 4.61 8.42 -4.41
N ALA A 378 3.85 7.78 -5.30
CA ALA A 378 3.97 7.93 -6.73
C ALA A 378 2.62 8.33 -7.34
N PHE A 379 2.65 9.29 -8.25
CA PHE A 379 1.52 9.79 -9.00
C PHE A 379 1.71 9.49 -10.48
N ARG A 380 0.62 9.09 -11.14
CA ARG A 380 0.62 8.81 -12.57
C ARG A 380 0.95 10.02 -13.43
N ASN A 381 0.55 11.21 -12.98
CA ASN A 381 0.68 12.46 -13.71
C ASN A 381 1.41 13.50 -12.85
N ASP A 382 2.56 13.97 -13.32
CA ASP A 382 3.39 14.97 -12.65
C ASP A 382 2.65 16.26 -12.30
N ARG A 383 1.63 16.62 -13.07
CA ARG A 383 0.88 17.87 -12.88
C ARG A 383 0.16 17.99 -11.54
N VAL A 384 0.00 16.90 -10.79
CA VAL A 384 -0.51 16.94 -9.42
C VAL A 384 0.27 17.92 -8.52
N ARG A 385 1.57 18.07 -8.77
CA ARG A 385 2.46 18.90 -7.96
C ARG A 385 2.08 20.38 -7.97
N HIS A 386 1.44 20.85 -9.04
CA HIS A 386 0.96 22.23 -9.15
C HIS A 386 -0.19 22.56 -8.19
N TYR A 387 -0.88 21.54 -7.67
CA TYR A 387 -1.92 21.69 -6.65
C TYR A 387 -1.35 21.65 -5.23
N LEU A 388 -0.07 21.33 -5.08
CA LEU A 388 0.62 21.15 -3.80
C LEU A 388 1.64 22.26 -3.50
N THR A 389 1.96 23.10 -4.49
CA THR A 389 2.99 24.13 -4.38
C THR A 389 2.79 25.01 -3.14
N GLN A 390 3.82 25.08 -2.29
CA GLN A 390 3.89 26.01 -1.16
C GLN A 390 5.11 26.93 -1.28
N GLU A 391 4.94 28.20 -0.91
CA GLU A 391 6.05 29.15 -0.83
C GLU A 391 6.84 28.96 0.47
N ALA A 392 8.17 28.95 0.35
CA ALA A 392 9.06 29.12 1.50
C ALA A 392 10.34 29.84 1.03
N PRO A 393 10.63 31.06 1.53
CA PRO A 393 11.72 31.91 1.05
C PRO A 393 13.13 31.26 1.04
N TYR A 394 13.34 30.17 1.79
CA TYR A 394 14.60 29.44 1.90
C TYR A 394 14.63 28.10 1.12
N ILE A 395 13.50 27.67 0.54
CA ILE A 395 13.38 26.42 -0.24
C ILE A 395 13.55 26.69 -1.74
N THR A 396 13.44 27.97 -2.13
CA THR A 396 13.30 28.40 -3.51
C THR A 396 14.43 29.34 -3.94
N VAL A 397 15.42 28.80 -4.67
CA VAL A 397 16.22 29.60 -5.62
C VAL A 397 15.35 30.05 -6.82
N THR A 398 14.14 29.50 -6.94
CA THR A 398 13.11 29.76 -7.96
C THR A 398 11.81 30.22 -7.31
N THR A 399 11.40 31.48 -7.51
CA THR A 399 10.13 32.04 -7.01
C THR A 399 8.91 31.21 -7.41
N GLU A 400 7.78 31.32 -6.71
CA GLU A 400 6.52 30.61 -7.05
C GLU A 400 6.12 30.84 -8.51
N ASP A 401 6.34 32.07 -9.01
CA ASP A 401 6.19 32.42 -10.43
C ASP A 401 6.99 31.51 -11.37
N ASN A 402 8.21 31.12 -11.01
CA ASN A 402 9.07 30.23 -11.81
C ASN A 402 8.62 28.76 -11.73
N VAL A 403 8.14 28.32 -10.57
CA VAL A 403 7.62 26.96 -10.36
C VAL A 403 6.31 26.76 -11.13
N GLN A 404 5.41 27.74 -11.03
CA GLN A 404 4.11 27.74 -11.69
C GLN A 404 4.19 28.02 -13.20
N ALA A 405 5.23 28.72 -13.69
CA ALA A 405 5.45 28.91 -15.13
C ALA A 405 5.98 27.65 -15.82
N ARG A 406 6.66 26.75 -15.11
CA ARG A 406 7.27 25.52 -15.66
C ARG A 406 6.33 24.31 -15.61
N VAL A 407 5.08 24.52 -16.05
CA VAL A 407 4.01 23.50 -15.98
C VAL A 407 4.39 22.18 -16.65
N TYR A 408 5.17 22.25 -17.73
CA TYR A 408 5.54 21.09 -18.54
C TYR A 408 6.94 20.56 -18.24
N HIS A 409 7.75 21.18 -17.39
CA HIS A 409 9.12 20.70 -17.15
C HIS A 409 9.16 19.71 -15.99
N PRO A 410 10.00 18.65 -16.08
CA PRO A 410 10.32 17.83 -14.92
C PRO A 410 10.86 18.68 -13.78
N PRO A 411 10.48 18.38 -12.52
CA PRO A 411 10.98 19.11 -11.37
C PRO A 411 12.47 18.83 -11.14
N ALA A 412 13.22 19.88 -10.82
CA ALA A 412 14.61 19.80 -10.37
C ALA A 412 14.74 19.92 -8.84
N ASN A 413 13.61 20.01 -8.13
CA ASN A 413 13.51 20.15 -6.69
C ASN A 413 12.27 19.37 -6.20
N ILE A 414 12.30 18.94 -4.95
CA ILE A 414 11.26 18.13 -4.31
C ILE A 414 10.47 18.97 -3.30
N GLY A 415 11.16 19.77 -2.47
CA GLY A 415 10.57 20.45 -1.30
C GLY A 415 9.28 21.24 -1.54
N PRO A 416 9.14 22.02 -2.63
CA PRO A 416 7.92 22.79 -2.89
C PRO A 416 6.67 21.95 -3.13
N TYR A 417 6.80 20.65 -3.42
CA TYR A 417 5.73 19.81 -3.95
C TYR A 417 5.26 18.71 -3.00
N ILE A 418 5.71 18.72 -1.75
CA ILE A 418 5.53 17.59 -0.82
C ILE A 418 4.84 18.03 0.47
N LEU A 419 4.24 17.08 1.18
CA LEU A 419 3.61 17.35 2.49
C LEU A 419 4.64 17.65 3.59
N GLU A 420 5.79 16.98 3.55
CA GLU A 420 6.84 17.11 4.57
C GLU A 420 7.75 18.32 4.33
N GLY A 421 8.47 18.76 5.37
CA GLY A 421 9.49 19.80 5.26
C GLY A 421 10.89 19.18 5.13
N SER A 422 11.77 19.56 6.05
CA SER A 422 13.11 18.98 6.14
C SER A 422 13.08 17.46 6.18
N LYS A 423 13.88 16.82 5.32
CA LYS A 423 13.91 15.38 5.17
C LYS A 423 15.34 14.87 4.89
N PRO A 424 15.71 13.70 5.44
CA PRO A 424 17.10 13.24 5.40
C PRO A 424 17.46 12.75 3.99
N GLY A 425 18.45 13.38 3.35
CA GLY A 425 19.04 12.83 2.13
C GLY A 425 19.77 11.49 2.35
N ALA A 426 20.02 11.12 3.62
CA ALA A 426 20.48 9.78 3.99
C ALA A 426 19.46 8.67 3.62
N SER A 427 18.15 8.93 3.75
CA SER A 427 17.11 7.98 3.28
C SER A 427 17.15 7.82 1.77
N ALA A 428 17.37 8.91 1.02
CA ALA A 428 17.55 8.87 -0.43
C ALA A 428 18.80 8.08 -0.82
N ALA A 429 19.94 8.34 -0.18
CA ALA A 429 21.19 7.61 -0.40
C ALA A 429 21.05 6.10 -0.12
N ALA A 430 20.31 5.73 0.95
CA ALA A 430 20.03 4.34 1.29
C ALA A 430 19.25 3.62 0.18
N CYS A 431 18.13 4.22 -0.25
CA CYS A 431 17.28 3.62 -1.28
C CYS A 431 18.01 3.58 -2.63
N TRP A 432 18.68 4.68 -2.99
CA TRP A 432 19.44 4.82 -4.23
C TRP A 432 20.52 3.75 -4.35
N LEU A 433 21.39 3.61 -3.33
CA LEU A 433 22.46 2.62 -3.37
C LEU A 433 21.90 1.19 -3.42
N SER A 434 20.78 0.94 -2.75
CA SER A 434 20.07 -0.35 -2.86
C SER A 434 19.61 -0.61 -4.29
N HIS A 435 18.97 0.36 -4.96
CA HIS A 435 18.49 0.21 -6.34
C HIS A 435 19.61 0.08 -7.38
N ARG A 436 20.76 0.73 -7.16
CA ARG A 436 21.92 0.62 -8.07
C ARG A 436 22.58 -0.76 -8.00
N LEU A 437 22.63 -1.37 -6.82
CA LEU A 437 23.27 -2.68 -6.62
C LEU A 437 22.30 -3.86 -6.72
N ILE A 438 21.02 -3.63 -6.44
CA ILE A 438 19.93 -4.59 -6.55
C ILE A 438 18.81 -3.89 -7.33
N PRO A 439 18.79 -4.02 -8.66
CA PRO A 439 17.81 -3.34 -9.49
C PRO A 439 16.37 -3.64 -9.05
N PRO A 440 15.48 -2.64 -8.99
CA PRO A 440 14.05 -2.79 -8.67
C PRO A 440 13.27 -3.34 -9.87
N ASP A 441 13.76 -4.44 -10.43
CA ASP A 441 13.19 -5.20 -11.52
C ASP A 441 13.39 -6.71 -11.27
N GLN A 442 13.09 -7.51 -12.29
CA GLN A 442 13.12 -8.96 -12.21
C GLN A 442 14.52 -9.55 -11.93
N SER A 443 15.59 -8.82 -12.28
CA SER A 443 16.99 -9.27 -12.12
C SER A 443 17.55 -9.04 -10.71
N GLY A 444 16.94 -8.14 -9.95
CA GLY A 444 17.34 -7.81 -8.57
C GLY A 444 16.25 -8.17 -7.56
N TYR A 445 15.42 -7.19 -7.19
CA TYR A 445 14.36 -7.38 -6.19
C TYR A 445 13.32 -8.45 -6.58
N GLY A 446 13.17 -8.74 -7.87
CA GLY A 446 12.34 -9.84 -8.35
C GLY A 446 12.74 -11.20 -7.75
N GLU A 447 14.04 -11.48 -7.63
CA GLU A 447 14.54 -12.71 -7.00
C GLU A 447 14.32 -12.74 -5.49
N ILE A 448 14.50 -11.59 -4.81
CA ILE A 448 14.23 -11.48 -3.37
C ILE A 448 12.74 -11.73 -3.09
N CYS A 449 11.86 -11.08 -3.87
CA CYS A 449 10.42 -11.27 -3.77
C CYS A 449 10.03 -12.71 -4.12
N ARG A 450 10.59 -13.30 -5.19
CA ARG A 450 10.39 -14.71 -5.55
C ARG A 450 10.70 -15.65 -4.39
N ALA A 451 11.88 -15.50 -3.77
CA ALA A 451 12.30 -16.34 -2.66
C ALA A 451 11.34 -16.23 -1.47
N SER A 452 10.91 -15.02 -1.12
CA SER A 452 9.96 -14.74 -0.05
C SER A 452 8.56 -15.32 -0.32
N LEU A 453 8.04 -15.16 -1.55
CA LEU A 453 6.75 -15.71 -1.97
C LEU A 453 6.75 -17.25 -1.96
N LEU A 454 7.83 -17.88 -2.43
CA LEU A 454 7.97 -19.34 -2.39
C LEU A 454 8.00 -19.87 -0.95
N ALA A 455 8.75 -19.20 -0.05
CA ALA A 455 8.82 -19.59 1.36
C ALA A 455 7.45 -19.49 2.06
N ALA A 456 6.68 -18.44 1.79
CA ALA A 456 5.32 -18.31 2.33
C ALA A 456 4.38 -19.42 1.84
N ARG A 457 4.49 -19.80 0.57
CA ARG A 457 3.70 -20.91 0.01
C ARG A 457 4.12 -22.25 0.60
N GLU A 458 5.41 -22.49 0.79
CA GLU A 458 5.89 -23.68 1.48
C GLU A 458 5.34 -23.76 2.91
N LEU A 459 5.36 -22.65 3.66
CA LEU A 459 4.80 -22.62 5.01
C LEU A 459 3.30 -22.94 5.00
N HIS A 460 2.54 -22.33 4.10
CA HIS A 460 1.10 -22.62 3.93
C HIS A 460 0.86 -24.11 3.67
N GLU A 461 1.57 -24.70 2.70
CA GLU A 461 1.42 -26.12 2.35
C GLU A 461 1.80 -27.04 3.52
N ARG A 462 2.85 -26.71 4.28
CA ARG A 462 3.23 -27.48 5.49
C ARG A 462 2.12 -27.46 6.55
N LEU A 463 1.44 -26.33 6.74
CA LEU A 463 0.30 -26.23 7.65
C LEU A 463 -0.91 -27.04 7.13
N VAL A 464 -1.21 -26.97 5.82
CA VAL A 464 -2.28 -27.76 5.18
C VAL A 464 -2.03 -29.27 5.33
N HIS A 465 -0.79 -29.70 5.13
CA HIS A 465 -0.40 -31.11 5.14
C HIS A 465 -0.18 -31.69 6.55
N TRP A 466 -0.17 -30.86 7.59
CA TRP A 466 0.08 -31.26 8.98
C TRP A 466 -0.82 -32.43 9.44
N ASP A 467 -2.13 -32.27 9.29
CA ASP A 467 -3.11 -33.26 9.76
C ASP A 467 -2.98 -34.61 9.03
N ALA A 468 -2.67 -34.58 7.74
CA ALA A 468 -2.41 -35.79 6.97
C ALA A 468 -1.10 -36.46 7.41
N ALA A 469 -0.09 -35.67 7.71
CA ALA A 469 1.18 -36.17 8.20
C ALA A 469 1.06 -36.80 9.60
N CYS A 470 0.31 -36.21 10.53
CA CYS A 470 0.04 -36.83 11.84
C CYS A 470 -0.67 -38.18 11.69
N ARG A 471 -1.72 -38.27 10.84
CA ARG A 471 -2.42 -39.54 10.58
C ARG A 471 -1.51 -40.63 10.02
N ALA A 472 -0.63 -40.29 9.07
CA ALA A 472 0.33 -41.24 8.52
C ALA A 472 1.31 -41.78 9.58
N ASN A 473 1.62 -40.98 10.61
CA ASN A 473 2.46 -41.36 11.74
C ASN A 473 1.69 -41.90 12.94
N ARG A 474 0.36 -42.09 12.82
CA ARG A 474 -0.54 -42.55 13.92
C ARG A 474 -0.51 -41.63 15.15
N GLU A 475 -0.35 -40.33 14.92
CA GLU A 475 -0.37 -39.31 15.95
C GLU A 475 -1.74 -38.61 15.97
N ASP A 476 -2.24 -38.30 17.16
CA ASP A 476 -3.37 -37.38 17.37
C ASP A 476 -2.89 -36.19 18.23
N PRO A 477 -2.55 -35.06 17.61
CA PRO A 477 -2.00 -33.91 18.34
C PRO A 477 -3.06 -33.18 19.19
N GLY A 478 -4.35 -33.53 19.06
CA GLY A 478 -5.45 -32.90 19.80
C GLY A 478 -5.92 -31.55 19.24
N PHE A 479 -5.26 -31.03 18.20
CA PHE A 479 -5.62 -29.81 17.47
C PHE A 479 -5.42 -30.00 15.95
N ARG A 480 -5.70 -28.96 15.17
CA ARG A 480 -5.34 -28.82 13.76
C ARG A 480 -4.86 -27.40 13.47
N PHE A 481 -3.92 -27.26 12.55
CA PHE A 481 -3.61 -25.96 11.95
C PHE A 481 -4.64 -25.64 10.86
N VAL A 482 -5.13 -24.40 10.83
CA VAL A 482 -6.11 -23.96 9.84
C VAL A 482 -5.61 -22.66 9.21
N PRO A 483 -4.98 -22.72 8.02
CA PRO A 483 -4.65 -21.52 7.26
C PRO A 483 -5.90 -20.69 7.00
N VAL A 484 -5.79 -19.38 7.19
CA VAL A 484 -6.94 -18.47 7.09
C VAL A 484 -7.56 -18.55 5.69
N THR A 485 -6.75 -18.48 4.64
CA THR A 485 -7.18 -18.74 3.26
C THR A 485 -7.06 -20.23 2.90
N LYS A 486 -8.02 -20.73 2.11
CA LYS A 486 -7.97 -22.12 1.60
C LYS A 486 -6.84 -22.27 0.58
N SER A 487 -6.73 -21.31 -0.32
CA SER A 487 -5.63 -21.21 -1.27
C SER A 487 -4.38 -20.62 -0.61
N PRO A 488 -3.19 -20.93 -1.11
CA PRO A 488 -1.96 -20.27 -0.71
C PRO A 488 -2.05 -18.72 -0.84
N PRO A 489 -1.39 -17.93 0.03
CA PRO A 489 -1.61 -16.48 0.15
C PRO A 489 -1.27 -15.68 -1.12
N ASP A 490 -1.82 -14.46 -1.22
CA ASP A 490 -1.58 -13.57 -2.36
C ASP A 490 -0.19 -12.92 -2.34
N THR A 491 0.37 -12.70 -1.15
CA THR A 491 1.73 -12.20 -0.94
C THR A 491 2.54 -13.21 -0.11
N ASN A 492 3.43 -12.73 0.75
CA ASN A 492 4.32 -13.52 1.61
C ASN A 492 3.86 -13.57 3.08
N ILE A 493 2.59 -13.27 3.36
CA ILE A 493 2.01 -13.32 4.70
C ILE A 493 1.14 -14.57 4.81
N VAL A 494 1.40 -15.40 5.82
CA VAL A 494 0.62 -16.61 6.12
C VAL A 494 -0.06 -16.43 7.46
N CYS A 495 -1.39 -16.37 7.44
CA CYS A 495 -2.21 -16.35 8.64
C CYS A 495 -2.82 -17.72 8.91
N PHE A 496 -2.90 -18.14 10.16
CA PHE A 496 -3.50 -19.42 10.54
C PHE A 496 -4.04 -19.44 11.97
N LEU A 497 -4.97 -20.35 12.21
CA LEU A 497 -5.54 -20.68 13.52
C LEU A 497 -4.96 -22.00 14.03
N ILE A 498 -5.04 -22.19 15.35
CA ILE A 498 -4.86 -23.49 16.00
C ILE A 498 -6.21 -23.87 16.60
N ALA A 499 -6.91 -24.82 15.96
CA ALA A 499 -8.24 -25.21 16.36
C ALA A 499 -8.20 -26.52 17.17
N PRO A 500 -8.66 -26.54 18.43
CA PRO A 500 -8.70 -27.76 19.23
C PRO A 500 -9.72 -28.74 18.65
N ARG A 501 -9.43 -30.05 18.73
CA ARG A 501 -10.36 -31.11 18.28
C ARG A 501 -11.39 -31.49 19.33
N ARG A 502 -11.04 -31.34 20.62
CA ARG A 502 -11.93 -31.61 21.75
C ARG A 502 -12.53 -30.28 22.24
N ARG A 503 -13.85 -30.26 22.41
CA ARG A 503 -14.62 -29.05 22.80
C ARG A 503 -14.23 -27.83 21.93
N PRO A 504 -14.45 -27.90 20.60
CA PRO A 504 -14.05 -26.84 19.68
C PRO A 504 -14.97 -25.61 19.83
N THR A 505 -14.59 -24.67 20.69
CA THR A 505 -15.20 -23.34 20.77
C THR A 505 -14.22 -22.29 20.26
N LEU A 506 -14.74 -21.17 19.77
CA LEU A 506 -13.91 -20.05 19.31
C LEU A 506 -13.07 -19.49 20.46
N GLU A 507 -13.64 -19.40 21.67
CA GLU A 507 -12.94 -19.00 22.90
C GLU A 507 -11.74 -19.90 23.17
N HIS A 508 -11.92 -21.22 23.08
CA HIS A 508 -10.85 -22.19 23.32
C HIS A 508 -9.77 -22.12 22.22
N ALA A 509 -10.15 -21.97 20.95
CA ALA A 509 -9.20 -21.75 19.86
C ALA A 509 -8.40 -20.46 20.04
N ASN A 510 -9.05 -19.37 20.47
CA ASN A 510 -8.42 -18.09 20.76
C ASN A 510 -7.43 -18.22 21.92
N ALA A 511 -7.82 -18.87 23.03
CA ALA A 511 -6.96 -19.08 24.18
C ALA A 511 -5.73 -19.95 23.85
N LEU A 512 -5.92 -21.01 23.05
CA LEU A 512 -4.83 -21.87 22.59
C LEU A 512 -3.85 -21.11 21.71
N GLY A 513 -4.36 -20.35 20.72
CA GLY A 513 -3.53 -19.51 19.87
C GLY A 513 -2.74 -18.45 20.65
N GLU A 514 -3.36 -17.81 21.64
CA GLU A 514 -2.68 -16.85 22.52
C GLU A 514 -1.59 -17.49 23.37
N ALA A 515 -1.84 -18.69 23.91
CA ALA A 515 -0.85 -19.42 24.68
C ALA A 515 0.36 -19.81 23.82
N VAL A 516 0.13 -20.30 22.60
CA VAL A 516 1.21 -20.59 21.66
C VAL A 516 1.97 -19.32 21.28
N TYR A 517 1.29 -18.22 20.98
CA TYR A 517 1.96 -16.95 20.66
C TYR A 517 2.93 -16.49 21.76
N LYS A 518 2.59 -16.68 23.03
CA LYS A 518 3.46 -16.31 24.16
C LYS A 518 4.80 -17.05 24.16
N GLU A 519 4.86 -18.26 23.62
CA GLU A 519 6.10 -19.02 23.46
C GLU A 519 6.93 -18.59 22.23
N PHE A 520 6.39 -17.72 21.37
CA PHE A 520 7.02 -17.26 20.12
C PHE A 520 7.24 -15.75 20.08
N THR A 521 7.19 -15.10 21.25
CA THR A 521 7.44 -13.67 21.40
C THR A 521 8.30 -13.39 22.62
N ILE A 522 8.86 -12.20 22.68
CA ILE A 522 9.55 -11.68 23.88
C ILE A 522 8.57 -10.72 24.53
N GLU A 523 8.19 -10.95 25.78
CA GLU A 523 7.28 -10.06 26.51
C GLU A 523 7.95 -8.70 26.76
N ALA A 524 7.24 -7.62 26.41
CA ALA A 524 7.71 -6.25 26.62
C ALA A 524 7.13 -5.62 27.90
N GLU A 525 6.13 -6.25 28.52
CA GLU A 525 5.36 -5.68 29.61
C GLU A 525 5.89 -6.20 30.97
N ARG A 526 6.67 -5.35 31.67
CA ARG A 526 7.04 -5.45 33.10
C ARG A 526 8.26 -6.30 33.51
N GLY A 527 9.45 -6.08 32.94
CA GLY A 527 10.70 -6.66 33.50
C GLY A 527 11.99 -6.35 32.73
N GLU A 528 13.11 -6.94 33.20
CA GLU A 528 14.33 -7.10 32.38
C GLU A 528 13.98 -7.99 31.18
N ARG A 529 14.09 -7.46 29.96
CA ARG A 529 13.81 -8.24 28.75
C ARG A 529 14.76 -9.44 28.67
N ASP A 530 14.20 -10.63 28.55
CA ASP A 530 14.94 -11.80 28.09
C ASP A 530 15.59 -11.51 26.75
N TYR A 531 16.78 -12.09 26.54
CA TYR A 531 17.48 -11.92 25.29
C TYR A 531 16.80 -12.69 24.16
N SER A 532 16.93 -12.20 22.93
CA SER A 532 16.32 -12.79 21.74
C SER A 532 16.74 -14.23 21.44
N TYR A 533 17.87 -14.71 21.98
CA TYR A 533 18.28 -16.11 21.85
C TYR A 533 17.56 -17.06 22.82
N SER A 534 16.66 -16.56 23.67
CA SER A 534 15.80 -17.40 24.53
C SER A 534 14.70 -18.14 23.76
N GLN A 535 14.34 -17.66 22.56
CA GLN A 535 13.26 -18.22 21.75
C GLN A 535 13.80 -18.81 20.44
N PRO A 536 13.36 -20.02 20.04
CA PRO A 536 13.86 -20.70 18.82
C PRO A 536 13.26 -20.12 17.53
N PHE A 537 12.08 -19.50 17.61
CA PHE A 537 11.35 -18.91 16.49
C PHE A 537 10.44 -17.77 16.95
N PHE A 538 10.05 -16.90 16.02
CA PHE A 538 9.14 -15.80 16.27
C PHE A 538 7.98 -15.80 15.30
N VAL A 539 6.77 -15.53 15.82
CA VAL A 539 5.55 -15.32 15.05
C VAL A 539 4.84 -14.08 15.59
N SER A 540 4.07 -13.40 14.75
CA SER A 540 3.22 -12.29 15.20
C SER A 540 1.78 -12.76 15.39
N ARG A 541 0.93 -11.85 15.86
CA ARG A 541 -0.48 -12.10 16.05
C ARG A 541 -1.31 -10.94 15.55
N THR A 542 -2.58 -11.21 15.29
CA THR A 542 -3.60 -10.21 15.02
C THR A 542 -4.97 -10.70 15.48
N ARG A 543 -6.00 -9.86 15.37
CA ARG A 543 -7.37 -10.21 15.71
C ARG A 543 -8.34 -9.71 14.64
N PHE A 544 -9.11 -10.62 14.06
CA PHE A 544 -10.18 -10.27 13.12
C PHE A 544 -11.43 -9.93 13.91
N ARG A 545 -12.00 -8.75 13.67
CA ARG A 545 -13.18 -8.23 14.37
C ARG A 545 -14.04 -7.36 13.45
N LEU A 546 -15.30 -7.22 13.81
CA LEU A 546 -16.19 -6.21 13.24
C LEU A 546 -15.66 -4.79 13.56
N PRO A 547 -15.85 -3.81 12.66
CA PRO A 547 -16.46 -3.93 11.33
C PRO A 547 -15.46 -4.29 10.21
N GLN A 548 -14.18 -4.53 10.51
CA GLN A 548 -13.12 -4.73 9.51
C GLN A 548 -13.29 -6.03 8.72
N TYR A 549 -13.72 -7.10 9.41
CA TYR A 549 -14.01 -8.39 8.83
C TYR A 549 -15.45 -8.73 9.20
N SER A 550 -16.31 -8.95 8.21
CA SER A 550 -17.71 -9.34 8.47
C SER A 550 -17.82 -10.81 8.83
N GLU A 551 -18.98 -11.16 9.41
CA GLU A 551 -19.37 -12.56 9.66
C GLU A 551 -19.31 -13.39 8.37
N ALA A 552 -19.75 -12.82 7.25
CA ALA A 552 -19.73 -13.48 5.95
C ALA A 552 -18.28 -13.79 5.50
N ALA A 553 -17.36 -12.83 5.62
CA ALA A 553 -15.96 -12.99 5.23
C ALA A 553 -15.26 -14.12 6.00
N VAL A 554 -15.54 -14.27 7.30
CA VAL A 554 -14.87 -15.24 8.18
C VAL A 554 -15.60 -16.57 8.32
N SER A 555 -16.85 -16.67 7.85
CA SER A 555 -17.69 -17.86 8.03
C SER A 555 -17.04 -19.13 7.45
N GLU A 556 -16.48 -19.05 6.24
CA GLU A 556 -15.79 -20.19 5.62
C GLU A 556 -14.59 -20.67 6.45
N LEU A 557 -13.81 -19.74 7.00
CA LEU A 557 -12.67 -20.03 7.88
C LEU A 557 -13.13 -20.78 9.15
N LEU A 558 -14.17 -20.27 9.82
CA LEU A 558 -14.67 -20.86 11.06
C LEU A 558 -15.25 -22.26 10.81
N HIS A 559 -15.99 -22.47 9.73
CA HIS A 559 -16.46 -23.79 9.33
C HIS A 559 -15.32 -24.78 9.05
N ARG A 560 -14.27 -24.35 8.33
CA ARG A 560 -13.06 -25.18 8.10
C ARG A 560 -12.33 -25.52 9.41
N ALA A 561 -12.37 -24.61 10.38
CA ALA A 561 -11.83 -24.83 11.71
C ALA A 561 -12.73 -25.70 12.62
N GLY A 562 -13.97 -26.00 12.19
CA GLY A 562 -15.00 -26.68 12.98
C GLY A 562 -15.44 -25.86 14.19
N LEU A 563 -15.48 -24.54 14.02
CA LEU A 563 -15.92 -23.56 15.02
C LEU A 563 -17.25 -22.95 14.57
N ASP A 564 -18.09 -22.55 15.52
CA ASP A 564 -19.39 -21.93 15.25
C ASP A 564 -19.23 -20.44 14.84
N PRO A 565 -19.62 -20.04 13.62
CA PRO A 565 -19.59 -18.64 13.20
C PRO A 565 -20.39 -17.68 14.09
N ALA A 566 -21.44 -18.15 14.77
CA ALA A 566 -22.28 -17.29 15.61
C ALA A 566 -21.53 -16.70 16.82
N ALA A 567 -20.39 -17.29 17.22
CA ALA A 567 -19.55 -16.76 18.28
C ALA A 567 -18.69 -15.55 17.84
N TYR A 568 -18.53 -15.34 16.53
CA TYR A 568 -17.59 -14.37 15.98
C TYR A 568 -17.85 -12.94 16.45
N ALA A 569 -19.09 -12.46 16.37
CA ALA A 569 -19.44 -11.09 16.71
C ALA A 569 -19.07 -10.72 18.16
N ARG A 570 -19.10 -11.71 19.07
CA ARG A 570 -18.76 -11.53 20.49
C ARG A 570 -17.26 -11.65 20.75
N GLU A 571 -16.59 -12.62 20.14
CA GLU A 571 -15.24 -13.04 20.55
C GLU A 571 -14.13 -12.51 19.64
N GLY A 572 -14.46 -12.27 18.37
CA GLY A 572 -13.48 -12.13 17.29
C GLY A 572 -12.62 -13.39 17.11
N ILE A 573 -11.70 -13.35 16.15
CA ILE A 573 -10.80 -14.47 15.87
C ILE A 573 -9.38 -14.02 16.18
N PHE A 574 -8.70 -14.73 17.08
CA PHE A 574 -7.26 -14.61 17.28
C PHE A 574 -6.52 -15.37 16.19
N VAL A 575 -5.61 -14.68 15.51
CA VAL A 575 -4.91 -15.20 14.33
C VAL A 575 -3.41 -15.11 14.57
N LEU A 576 -2.70 -16.22 14.37
CA LEU A 576 -1.25 -16.20 14.26
C LEU A 576 -0.88 -15.74 12.86
N ARG A 577 0.08 -14.81 12.77
CA ARG A 577 0.53 -14.21 11.51
C ARG A 577 2.03 -14.39 11.34
N ALA A 578 2.39 -15.03 10.23
CA ALA A 578 3.76 -15.23 9.80
C ALA A 578 4.07 -14.41 8.54
N THR A 579 4.79 -13.30 8.69
CA THR A 579 5.31 -12.53 7.56
C THR A 579 6.68 -13.11 7.14
N VAL A 580 6.73 -13.77 5.97
CA VAL A 580 7.89 -14.56 5.54
C VAL A 580 8.81 -13.74 4.65
N MET A 581 9.59 -12.83 5.23
CA MET A 581 10.48 -11.94 4.47
C MET A 581 11.85 -12.53 4.14
N SER A 582 12.37 -13.45 4.95
CA SER A 582 13.76 -13.89 4.81
C SER A 582 13.98 -14.71 3.52
N PRO A 583 14.78 -14.22 2.55
CA PRO A 583 15.05 -14.99 1.32
C PRO A 583 15.89 -16.24 1.60
N TYR A 584 16.59 -16.27 2.74
CA TYR A 584 17.45 -17.37 3.17
C TYR A 584 16.68 -18.67 3.43
N LEU A 585 15.37 -18.60 3.72
CA LEU A 585 14.52 -19.78 3.89
C LEU A 585 14.47 -20.62 2.61
N THR A 586 14.37 -19.96 1.45
CA THR A 586 14.37 -20.64 0.14
C THR A 586 15.78 -21.00 -0.30
N LEU A 587 16.75 -20.06 -0.17
CA LEU A 587 18.14 -20.26 -0.60
C LEU A 587 18.85 -21.39 0.14
N ALA A 588 18.61 -21.55 1.45
CA ALA A 588 19.18 -22.69 2.20
C ALA A 588 18.71 -24.03 1.61
N ALA A 589 17.43 -24.11 1.25
CA ALA A 589 16.88 -25.30 0.62
C ALA A 589 17.39 -25.51 -0.82
N GLU A 590 17.75 -24.45 -1.56
CA GLU A 590 18.31 -24.56 -2.93
C GLU A 590 19.80 -24.94 -2.93
N THR A 591 20.54 -24.56 -1.89
CA THR A 591 21.98 -24.88 -1.75
C THR A 591 22.26 -26.27 -1.15
N GLY A 592 21.23 -27.12 -1.04
CA GLY A 592 21.37 -28.50 -0.55
C GLY A 592 21.48 -28.63 0.97
N HIS A 593 21.15 -27.58 1.72
CA HIS A 593 21.08 -27.65 3.18
C HIS A 593 19.99 -28.65 3.60
N ARG A 594 20.35 -29.63 4.43
CA ARG A 594 19.42 -30.73 4.79
C ARG A 594 18.31 -30.31 5.75
N GLN A 595 18.53 -29.26 6.54
CA GLN A 595 17.53 -28.75 7.47
C GLN A 595 16.61 -27.75 6.78
N CYS A 596 15.30 -28.00 6.87
CA CYS A 596 14.27 -27.07 6.46
C CYS A 596 13.75 -26.30 7.68
N LEU A 597 14.10 -25.01 7.78
CA LEU A 597 13.71 -24.17 8.91
C LEU A 597 12.19 -23.98 9.01
N LEU A 598 11.45 -23.99 7.90
CA LEU A 598 9.99 -23.93 7.92
C LEU A 598 9.37 -25.22 8.46
N ALA A 599 9.99 -26.38 8.21
CA ALA A 599 9.55 -27.64 8.82
C ALA A 599 9.78 -27.59 10.34
N GLU A 600 10.98 -27.17 10.77
CA GLU A 600 11.29 -26.99 12.19
C GLU A 600 10.34 -26.00 12.87
N PHE A 601 10.00 -24.89 12.22
CA PHE A 601 9.07 -23.89 12.73
C PHE A 601 7.69 -24.49 13.02
N VAL A 602 7.13 -25.26 12.09
CA VAL A 602 5.82 -25.92 12.26
C VAL A 602 5.86 -26.97 13.38
N GLU A 603 6.94 -27.75 13.50
CA GLU A 603 7.11 -28.70 14.62
C GLU A 603 7.17 -27.98 15.97
N HIS A 604 7.85 -26.83 16.06
CA HIS A 604 7.87 -26.05 17.31
C HIS A 604 6.49 -25.49 17.65
N LEU A 605 5.75 -24.98 16.66
CA LEU A 605 4.37 -24.50 16.87
C LEU A 605 3.48 -25.63 17.41
N ALA A 606 3.65 -26.84 16.86
CA ALA A 606 2.91 -28.01 17.28
C ALA A 606 3.28 -28.45 18.70
N ALA A 607 4.58 -28.45 19.03
CA ALA A 607 5.06 -28.79 20.37
C ALA A 607 4.46 -27.85 21.44
N ALA A 608 4.45 -26.54 21.18
CA ALA A 608 3.84 -25.55 22.06
C ALA A 608 2.34 -25.80 22.26
N ALA A 609 1.61 -26.06 21.17
CA ALA A 609 0.18 -26.36 21.23
C ALA A 609 -0.11 -27.66 22.01
N MET A 610 0.66 -28.72 21.79
CA MET A 610 0.52 -29.99 22.52
C MET A 610 0.81 -29.81 24.01
N HIS A 611 1.87 -29.09 24.36
CA HIS A 611 2.24 -28.84 25.76
C HIS A 611 1.11 -28.09 26.49
N LYS A 612 0.50 -27.09 25.85
CA LYS A 612 -0.65 -26.36 26.41
C LYS A 612 -1.85 -27.28 26.66
N LEU A 613 -2.25 -28.07 25.67
CA LEU A 613 -3.39 -28.99 25.80
C LEU A 613 -3.16 -30.09 26.85
N GLN A 614 -1.94 -30.60 26.98
CA GLN A 614 -1.59 -31.60 28.01
C GLN A 614 -1.70 -31.02 29.43
N ASN A 615 -1.30 -29.76 29.62
CA ASN A 615 -1.41 -29.09 30.92
C ASN A 615 -2.87 -28.86 31.32
N GLU A 616 -3.75 -28.53 30.36
CA GLU A 616 -5.19 -28.38 30.62
C GLU A 616 -5.84 -29.69 31.08
N VAL A 617 -5.48 -30.82 30.48
CA VAL A 617 -5.95 -32.16 30.89
C VAL A 617 -5.46 -32.55 32.29
N ARG A 618 -4.31 -32.04 32.74
CA ARG A 618 -3.80 -32.30 34.10
C ARG A 618 -4.47 -31.45 35.17
N THR A 619 -5.01 -30.29 34.79
CA THR A 619 -5.66 -29.34 35.70
C THR A 619 -7.19 -29.48 35.76
N ALA A 620 -7.79 -30.22 34.84
CA ALA A 620 -9.23 -30.52 34.76
C ALA A 620 -9.52 -31.91 35.32
#